data_AF-A0A7C4ISS6-F1
#
_entry.id   AF-A0A7C4ISS6-F1
#
_cell.length_a   1.000
_cell.length_b   1.000
_cell.length_c   1.000
_cell.angle_alpha   90.00
_cell.angle_beta   90.00
_cell.angle_gamma   90.00
#
_symmetry.space_group_name_H-M   'P 1'
#
loop_
_entity.id
_entity.type
_entity.pdbx_description
1 polymer ?
#
loop_
_entity_poly.entity_id
_entity_poly.type
_entity_poly.pdbx_seq_one_letter_code
_entity_poly.pdbx_strand_id
1 'polypeptide(L)'
;MNCDDLLRALNEFVDGEVDPSICDTVRAHLAECNPCQLVVDNIRRTITLYKAGEPIPMPPELCRHLREVLKAKWSQHFSCSLG
;
A
#
# COMPACT_ATOMS: atom_id res chain seq x y z
N MET A 1 -18.16 -18.58 -0.58
CA MET A 1 -17.80 -17.48 0.33
C MET A 1 -18.90 -16.43 0.28
N ASN A 2 -19.19 -15.75 1.40
CA ASN A 2 -20.10 -14.60 1.40
C ASN A 2 -19.34 -13.29 1.10
N CYS A 3 -20.03 -12.15 1.12
CA CYS A 3 -19.39 -10.85 0.86
C CYS A 3 -18.33 -10.49 1.92
N ASP A 4 -18.56 -10.81 3.19
CA ASP A 4 -17.63 -10.49 4.28
C ASP A 4 -16.33 -11.31 4.16
N ASP A 5 -16.46 -12.57 3.75
CA ASP A 5 -15.32 -13.45 3.47
C ASP A 5 -14.50 -12.92 2.29
N LEU A 6 -15.17 -12.43 1.23
CA LEU A 6 -14.48 -11.79 0.11
C LEU A 6 -13.74 -10.54 0.56
N LEU A 7 -14.37 -9.67 1.35
CA LEU A 7 -13.73 -8.44 1.85
C LEU A 7 -12.49 -8.75 2.68
N ARG A 8 -12.54 -9.79 3.53
CA ARG A 8 -11.39 -10.26 4.31
C ARG A 8 -10.25 -10.72 3.39
N ALA A 9 -10.57 -11.58 2.42
CA ALA A 9 -9.63 -12.06 1.41
C ALA A 9 -8.99 -10.92 0.58
N LEU A 10 -9.74 -9.85 0.30
CA LEU A 10 -9.22 -8.69 -0.43
C LEU A 10 -8.21 -7.90 0.40
N ASN A 11 -8.41 -7.76 1.71
CA ASN A 11 -7.43 -7.13 2.59
C ASN A 11 -6.14 -7.95 2.62
N GLU A 12 -6.23 -9.26 2.82
CA GLU A 12 -5.09 -10.19 2.78
C GLU A 12 -4.35 -10.12 1.42
N PHE A 13 -5.08 -9.95 0.31
CA PHE A 13 -4.49 -9.77 -1.02
C PHE A 13 -3.70 -8.46 -1.14
N VAL A 14 -4.21 -7.36 -0.59
CA VAL A 14 -3.52 -6.05 -0.60
C VAL A 14 -2.26 -6.08 0.25
N ASP A 15 -2.31 -6.78 1.38
CA ASP A 15 -1.18 -6.94 2.30
C ASP A 15 -0.14 -7.98 1.80
N GLY A 16 -0.48 -8.73 0.73
CA GLY A 16 0.41 -9.72 0.11
C GLY A 16 0.42 -11.08 0.81
N GLU A 17 -0.55 -11.34 1.67
CA GLU A 17 -0.64 -12.53 2.54
C GLU A 17 -1.69 -13.55 2.06
N VAL A 18 -2.34 -13.30 0.91
CA VAL A 18 -3.44 -14.17 0.45
C VAL A 18 -2.96 -15.55 -0.01
N ASP A 19 -3.71 -16.58 0.35
CA ASP A 19 -3.53 -17.93 -0.18
C ASP A 19 -4.03 -18.00 -1.64
N PRO A 20 -3.17 -18.37 -2.62
CA PRO A 20 -3.58 -18.55 -4.01
C PRO A 20 -4.75 -19.53 -4.20
N SER A 21 -4.95 -20.47 -3.27
CA SER A 21 -6.03 -21.47 -3.32
C SER A 21 -7.43 -20.85 -3.33
N ILE A 22 -7.60 -19.61 -2.84
CA ILE A 22 -8.92 -18.97 -2.77
C ILE A 22 -9.41 -18.42 -4.12
N CYS A 23 -8.53 -18.35 -5.12
CA CYS A 23 -8.77 -17.62 -6.37
C CYS A 23 -10.03 -18.08 -7.12
N ASP A 24 -10.30 -19.39 -7.16
CA ASP A 24 -11.51 -19.93 -7.80
C ASP A 24 -12.78 -19.54 -7.05
N THR A 25 -12.74 -19.56 -5.72
CA THR A 25 -13.88 -19.19 -4.86
C THR A 25 -14.21 -17.70 -5.01
N VAL A 26 -13.17 -16.85 -5.07
CA VAL A 26 -13.31 -15.41 -5.32
C VAL A 26 -13.93 -15.15 -6.70
N ARG A 27 -13.43 -15.82 -7.75
CA ARG A 27 -13.99 -15.70 -9.11
C ARG A 27 -15.46 -16.09 -9.17
N ALA A 28 -15.82 -17.22 -8.54
CA ALA A 28 -17.20 -17.68 -8.49
C ALA A 28 -18.12 -16.66 -7.81
N HIS A 29 -17.71 -16.11 -6.65
CA HIS A 29 -18.49 -15.10 -5.96
C HIS A 29 -18.65 -13.82 -6.79
N LEU A 30 -17.56 -13.35 -7.40
CA LEU A 30 -17.61 -12.15 -8.24
C LEU A 30 -18.51 -12.33 -9.46
N ALA A 31 -18.63 -13.53 -10.02
CA ALA A 31 -19.52 -13.78 -11.16
C ALA A 31 -21.01 -13.55 -10.82
N GLU A 32 -21.40 -13.74 -9.55
CA GLU A 32 -22.79 -13.69 -9.10
C GLU A 32 -23.13 -12.46 -8.22
N CYS A 33 -22.13 -11.68 -7.80
CA CYS A 33 -22.31 -10.59 -6.84
C CYS A 33 -21.86 -9.23 -7.38
N ASN A 34 -22.80 -8.48 -7.96
CA ASN A 34 -22.58 -7.11 -8.47
C ASN A 34 -22.01 -6.13 -7.40
N PRO A 35 -22.49 -6.10 -6.14
CA PRO A 35 -21.91 -5.23 -5.12
C PRO A 35 -20.40 -5.47 -4.90
N CYS A 36 -19.99 -6.73 -4.89
CA CYS A 36 -18.60 -7.10 -4.68
C CYS A 36 -17.72 -6.81 -5.91
N GLN A 37 -18.26 -6.91 -7.13
CA GLN A 37 -17.57 -6.45 -8.34
C GLN A 37 -17.21 -4.95 -8.23
N LEU A 38 -18.17 -4.11 -7.82
CA LEU A 38 -17.95 -2.67 -7.63
C LEU A 38 -16.87 -2.36 -6.59
N VAL A 39 -16.82 -3.12 -5.49
CA VAL A 39 -15.78 -2.96 -4.47
C VAL A 39 -14.40 -3.29 -5.04
N VAL A 40 -14.27 -4.43 -5.73
CA VAL A 40 -12.99 -4.85 -6.34
C VAL A 40 -12.51 -3.83 -7.37
N ASP A 41 -13.40 -3.31 -8.20
CA ASP A 41 -13.05 -2.31 -9.21
C ASP A 41 -12.61 -0.99 -8.58
N ASN A 42 -13.26 -0.55 -7.50
CA ASN A 42 -12.82 0.63 -6.74
C ASN A 42 -11.44 0.43 -6.12
N ILE A 43 -11.17 -0.74 -5.54
CA ILE A 43 -9.85 -1.06 -4.96
C ILE A 43 -8.78 -1.06 -6.05
N ARG A 44 -9.04 -1.70 -7.20
CA ARG A 44 -8.12 -1.68 -8.35
C ARG A 44 -7.83 -0.27 -8.82
N ARG A 45 -8.87 0.55 -8.97
CA ARG A 45 -8.72 1.96 -9.39
C ARG A 45 -7.90 2.76 -8.38
N THR A 46 -8.13 2.55 -7.10
CA THR A 46 -7.35 3.18 -6.02
C THR A 46 -5.88 2.76 -6.13
N ILE A 47 -5.60 1.46 -6.23
CA ILE A 47 -4.22 0.96 -6.43
C ILE A 47 -3.60 1.55 -7.69
N THR A 48 -4.32 1.62 -8.81
CA THR A 48 -3.85 2.22 -10.06
C THR A 48 -3.52 3.70 -9.88
N LEU A 49 -4.36 4.48 -9.21
CA LEU A 49 -4.11 5.90 -8.95
C LEU A 49 -2.85 6.09 -8.08
N TYR A 50 -2.68 5.28 -7.03
CA TYR A 50 -1.48 5.33 -6.19
C TYR A 50 -0.23 4.83 -6.94
N LYS A 51 -0.32 3.78 -7.76
CA LYS A 51 0.78 3.24 -8.57
C LYS A 51 1.13 4.11 -9.77
N ALA A 52 0.16 4.86 -10.32
CA ALA A 52 0.39 5.82 -11.40
C ALA A 52 1.33 6.95 -10.97
N GLY A 53 1.57 7.08 -9.65
CA GLY A 53 2.84 7.55 -9.14
C GLY A 53 3.27 8.89 -9.70
N GLU A 54 2.33 9.82 -9.88
CA GLU A 54 2.74 11.22 -10.09
C GLU A 54 3.50 11.63 -8.83
N PRO A 55 4.82 11.89 -8.93
CA PRO A 55 5.60 12.25 -7.77
C PRO A 55 5.04 13.57 -7.26
N ILE A 56 4.38 13.53 -6.11
CA ILE A 56 3.98 14.76 -5.45
C ILE A 56 5.27 15.43 -4.98
N PRO A 57 5.54 16.68 -5.38
CA PRO A 57 6.74 17.37 -4.95
C PRO A 57 6.75 17.43 -3.43
N MET A 58 7.85 16.97 -2.82
CA MET A 58 8.01 17.04 -1.36
C MET A 58 7.91 18.52 -0.93
N PRO A 59 7.08 18.86 0.07
CA PRO A 59 6.97 20.22 0.57
C PRO A 59 8.36 20.79 0.93
N PRO A 60 8.69 22.03 0.53
CA PRO A 60 10.02 22.60 0.76
C PRO A 60 10.43 22.61 2.23
N GLU A 61 9.50 22.84 3.16
CA GLU A 61 9.77 22.80 4.59
C GLU A 61 10.15 21.38 5.06
N LEU A 62 9.40 20.36 4.62
CA LEU A 62 9.68 18.97 4.97
C LEU A 62 11.05 18.53 4.44
N CYS A 63 11.34 18.88 3.18
CA CYS A 63 12.59 18.57 2.52
C CYS A 63 13.80 19.23 3.23
N ARG A 64 13.62 20.45 3.75
CA ARG A 64 14.64 21.15 4.55
C ARG A 64 14.85 20.47 5.89
N HIS A 65 13.77 20.24 6.63
CA HIS A 65 13.81 19.63 7.96
C HIS A 65 14.43 18.23 7.92
N LEU A 66 14.03 17.40 6.94
CA LEU A 66 14.60 16.07 6.76
C LEU A 66 16.12 16.12 6.53
N ARG A 67 16.59 17.05 5.69
CA ARG A 67 18.03 17.24 5.45
C ARG A 67 18.78 17.68 6.70
N GLU A 68 18.21 18.56 7.51
CA GLU A 68 18.80 19.00 8.79
C GLU A 68 18.91 17.85 9.78
N VAL A 69 17.85 17.06 9.95
CA VAL A 69 17.83 15.88 10.83
C VAL A 69 18.85 14.84 10.37
N LEU A 70 18.87 14.52 9.07
CA LEU A 70 19.82 13.54 8.52
C LEU A 70 21.27 13.99 8.72
N LYS A 71 21.59 15.28 8.49
CA LYS A 71 22.92 15.84 8.74
C LYS A 71 23.30 15.76 10.23
N ALA A 72 22.39 16.16 11.12
CA ALA A 72 22.64 16.11 12.56
C ALA A 72 22.90 14.68 13.05
N LYS A 73 22.11 13.71 12.58
CA LYS A 73 22.28 12.29 12.91
C LYS A 73 23.56 11.72 12.32
N TRP A 74 23.89 12.07 11.08
CA TRP A 74 25.15 11.67 10.44
C TRP A 74 26.35 12.17 11.23
N SER A 75 26.37 13.46 11.60
CA SER A 75 27.42 14.02 12.44
C SER A 75 27.49 13.32 13.79
N GLN A 76 26.38 13.08 14.49
CA GLN A 76 26.39 12.37 15.77
C GLN A 76 26.97 10.95 15.65
N HIS A 77 26.60 10.21 14.60
CA HIS A 77 27.02 8.83 14.40
C HIS A 77 28.51 8.72 13.99
N PHE A 78 28.98 9.59 13.11
CA PHE A 78 30.33 9.50 12.54
C PHE A 78 31.37 10.41 13.21
N SER A 79 30.98 11.36 14.07
CA SER A 79 31.93 12.15 14.87
C SER A 79 32.45 11.39 16.10
N CYS A 80 31.84 10.26 16.46
CA CYS A 80 32.26 9.42 17.59
C CYS A 80 33.26 8.31 17.19
N SER A 81 33.53 8.14 15.89
CA SER A 81 34.41 7.09 15.35
C SER A 81 35.77 7.58 14.83
N LEU A 82 36.12 8.84 15.09
CA LEU A 82 37.39 9.48 14.68
C LEU A 82 38.22 10.02 15.86
N GLY A 83 37.89 9.62 17.10
CA GLY A 83 38.67 9.90 18.31
C GLY A 83 39.41 8.68 18.80
#